data_AF-A0A9D2RII6-F1
#
_entry.id   AF-A0A9D2RII6-F1
#
_cell.length_a   1.000
_cell.length_b   1.000
_cell.length_c   1.000
_cell.angle_alpha   90.00
_cell.angle_beta   90.00
_cell.angle_gamma   90.00
#
_symmetry.space_group_name_H-M   'P 1'
#
loop_
_entity.id
_entity.type
_entity.pdbx_description
1 polymer ?
#
loop_
_entity_poly.entity_id
_entity_poly.type
_entity_poly.pdbx_seq_one_letter_code
_entity_poly.pdbx_strand_id
1 'polypeptide(L)'
;MEENLIKKWESLTISNDFLFGKVMSHPGLCQKLLERIFPDMEIDHIEYPELQKSINMDYDAKGVRLDVYVKDGNNTVYNIEM
;
A
#
# COMPACT_ATOMS: atom_id res chain seq x y z
N MET A 1 6.86 25.92 16.56
CA MET A 1 7.57 24.95 15.68
C MET A 1 6.83 23.62 15.63
N GLU A 2 6.46 23.05 16.77
CA GLU A 2 5.74 21.76 16.88
C GLU A 2 4.37 21.75 16.19
N GLU A 3 3.55 22.79 16.37
CA GLU A 3 2.24 22.93 15.68
C GLU A 3 2.33 22.88 14.15
N ASN A 4 3.43 23.39 13.58
CA ASN A 4 3.61 23.40 12.12
C ASN A 4 3.93 21.99 11.60
N LEU A 5 4.70 21.21 12.37
CA LEU A 5 4.98 19.81 12.06
C LEU A 5 3.72 18.95 12.15
N ILE A 6 2.86 19.18 13.15
CA ILE A 6 1.56 18.50 13.29
C ILE A 6 0.66 18.82 12.09
N LYS A 7 0.51 20.10 11.74
CA LYS A 7 -0.28 20.51 10.55
C LYS A 7 0.25 19.88 9.27
N LYS A 8 1.58 19.83 9.10
CA LYS A 8 2.21 19.17 7.96
C LYS A 8 1.89 17.68 7.93
N TRP A 9 2.00 16.99 9.07
CA TRP A 9 1.67 15.57 9.20
C TRP A 9 0.20 15.28 8.87
N GLU A 10 -0.74 16.04 9.45
CA GLU A 10 -2.18 15.88 9.21
C GLU A 10 -2.59 16.19 7.77
N SER A 11 -1.82 17.02 7.06
CA SER A 11 -2.06 17.31 5.63
C SER A 11 -1.55 16.22 4.67
N LEU A 12 -0.79 15.24 5.16
CA LEU A 12 -0.29 14.15 4.32
C LEU A 12 -1.44 13.23 3.90
N THR A 13 -1.44 12.84 2.63
CA THR A 13 -2.38 11.88 2.05
C THR A 13 -1.65 10.67 1.53
N ILE A 14 -2.40 9.67 1.07
CA ILE A 14 -1.83 8.46 0.45
C ILE A 14 -1.03 8.76 -0.83
N SER A 15 -1.18 9.95 -1.43
CA SER A 15 -0.38 10.40 -2.57
C SER A 15 1.06 10.80 -2.19
N ASN A 16 1.40 10.82 -0.91
CA ASN A 16 2.78 11.01 -0.47
C ASN A 16 3.56 9.70 -0.58
N ASP A 17 4.67 9.69 -1.33
CA ASP A 17 5.46 8.49 -1.62
C ASP A 17 5.91 7.72 -0.36
N PHE A 18 6.31 8.43 0.69
CA PHE A 18 6.72 7.80 1.94
C PHE A 18 5.54 7.10 2.63
N LEU A 19 4.39 7.78 2.74
CA LEU A 19 3.19 7.20 3.34
C LEU A 19 2.66 6.04 2.50
N PHE A 20 2.63 6.19 1.17
CA PHE A 20 2.26 5.15 0.23
C PHE A 20 3.13 3.90 0.42
N GLY A 21 4.45 4.05 0.37
CA GLY A 21 5.38 2.93 0.57
C GLY A 21 5.23 2.26 1.93
N LYS A 22 4.97 3.02 3.01
CA LYS A 22 4.71 2.47 4.35
C LYS A 22 3.41 1.69 4.45
N VAL A 23 2.33 2.19 3.84
CA VAL A 23 1.03 1.50 3.80
C VAL A 23 1.13 0.24 2.96
N MET A 24 1.73 0.33 1.77
CA MET A 24 1.84 -0.79 0.85
C MET A 24 2.82 -1.87 1.30
N SER A 25 3.82 -1.55 2.13
CA SER A 25 4.75 -2.55 2.71
C SER A 25 4.18 -3.33 3.90
N HIS A 26 3.04 -2.90 4.46
CA HIS A 26 2.39 -3.58 5.58
C HIS A 26 1.11 -4.27 5.08
N PRO A 27 1.05 -5.62 5.03
CA PRO A 27 -0.08 -6.36 4.46
C PRO A 27 -1.44 -5.92 5.00
N GLY A 28 -1.58 -5.73 6.32
CA GLY A 28 -2.84 -5.30 6.92
C GLY A 28 -3.23 -3.84 6.66
N LEU A 29 -2.27 -2.95 6.37
CA LEU A 29 -2.59 -1.57 5.94
C LEU A 29 -2.92 -1.54 4.45
N CYS A 30 -2.20 -2.31 3.63
CA CYS A 30 -2.46 -2.48 2.22
C CYS A 30 -3.86 -3.05 1.98
N GLN A 31 -4.23 -4.13 2.68
CA GLN A 31 -5.57 -4.71 2.61
C GLN A 31 -6.66 -3.66 2.90
N LYS A 32 -6.54 -2.90 4.01
CA LYS A 32 -7.50 -1.85 4.35
C LYS A 32 -7.58 -0.73 3.31
N LEU A 33 -6.46 -0.40 2.66
CA LEU A 33 -6.45 0.57 1.58
C LEU A 33 -7.19 0.01 0.35
N LEU A 34 -6.93 -1.24 -0.01
CA LEU A 34 -7.58 -1.91 -1.13
C LEU A 34 -9.09 -2.07 -0.90
N GLU A 35 -9.53 -2.45 0.30
CA GLU A 35 -10.95 -2.49 0.68
C GLU A 35 -11.62 -1.10 0.60
N ARG A 36 -10.87 0.00 0.82
CA ARG A 36 -11.40 1.37 0.63
C ARG A 36 -11.49 1.76 -0.85
N ILE A 37 -10.56 1.30 -1.67
CA ILE A 37 -10.55 1.57 -3.12
C ILE A 37 -11.61 0.71 -3.83
N PHE A 38 -11.77 -0.53 -3.40
CA PHE A 38 -12.67 -1.54 -3.94
C PHE A 38 -13.65 -2.00 -2.85
N PRO A 39 -14.66 -1.18 -2.49
CA PRO A 39 -15.56 -1.46 -1.37
C PRO A 39 -16.42 -2.73 -1.55
N ASP A 40 -16.60 -3.18 -2.79
CA ASP A 40 -17.36 -4.39 -3.11
C ASP A 40 -16.49 -5.66 -3.13
N MET A 41 -15.19 -5.55 -2.87
CA MET A 41 -14.25 -6.67 -2.83
C MET A 41 -13.97 -7.08 -1.38
N GLU A 42 -14.46 -8.25 -0.99
CA GLU A 42 -14.13 -8.88 0.30
C GLU A 42 -12.80 -9.62 0.16
N ILE A 43 -11.73 -9.09 0.76
CA ILE A 43 -10.37 -9.62 0.64
C ILE A 43 -10.14 -10.70 1.69
N ASP A 44 -10.06 -11.96 1.24
CA ASP A 44 -9.75 -13.11 2.09
C ASP A 44 -8.24 -13.27 2.33
N HIS A 45 -7.45 -12.95 1.30
CA HIS A 45 -5.99 -13.14 1.33
C HIS A 45 -5.27 -12.10 0.49
N ILE A 46 -4.13 -11.66 1.01
CA ILE A 46 -3.20 -10.76 0.35
C ILE A 46 -1.80 -11.37 0.36
N GLU A 47 -1.16 -11.43 -0.80
CA GLU A 47 0.19 -11.95 -0.97
C GLU A 47 1.00 -11.01 -1.86
N TYR A 48 2.28 -10.85 -1.53
CA TYR A 48 3.22 -10.12 -2.36
C TYR A 48 4.03 -11.15 -3.15
N PRO A 49 3.93 -11.20 -4.49
CA PRO A 49 4.83 -12.02 -5.28
C PRO A 49 6.28 -11.70 -4.91
N GLU A 50 7.05 -12.71 -4.53
CA GLU A 50 8.50 -12.54 -4.35
C GLU A 50 9.13 -12.22 -5.70
N LEU A 51 9.40 -10.93 -5.94
CA LEU A 51 10.37 -10.48 -6.94
C LEU A 51 11.42 -9.66 -6.21
N GLN A 52 12.64 -10.21 -6.16
CA GLN A 52 13.85 -9.55 -5.67
C GLN A 52 13.92 -8.09 -6.14
N LYS A 53 13.54 -7.17 -5.27
CA LYS A 53 14.20 -5.88 -5.04
C LYS A 53 13.59 -5.33 -3.77
N SER A 54 14.43 -5.29 -2.74
CA SER A 54 14.14 -4.67 -1.46
C SER A 54 13.36 -3.37 -1.65
N ILE A 55 12.26 -3.23 -0.90
CA ILE A 55 11.65 -1.92 -0.64
C ILE A 55 12.71 -1.14 0.13
N ASN A 56 13.67 -0.53 -0.57
CA ASN A 56 14.54 0.45 0.03
C ASN A 56 13.63 1.63 0.31
N MET A 57 13.19 1.77 1.55
CA MET A 57 12.40 2.90 2.04
C MET A 57 13.25 4.19 2.13
N ASP A 58 14.34 4.26 1.37
CA ASP A 58 15.13 5.47 1.26
C ASP A 58 14.33 6.49 0.47
N TYR A 59 14.36 7.73 0.94
CA TYR A 59 13.65 8.88 0.39
C TYR A 59 13.86 9.08 -1.13
N ASP A 60 14.95 8.53 -1.68
CA ASP A 60 15.35 8.62 -3.10
C ASP A 60 15.19 7.32 -3.90
N ALA A 61 14.59 6.26 -3.34
CA ALA A 61 14.43 4.98 -4.05
C ALA A 61 13.30 5.07 -5.09
N LYS A 62 13.68 5.33 -6.35
CA LYS A 62 12.74 5.32 -7.48
C LYS A 62 12.26 3.90 -7.80
N GLY A 63 10.97 3.67 -7.62
CA GLY A 63 10.17 2.68 -8.34
C GLY A 63 10.37 1.24 -7.87
N VAL A 64 9.71 0.88 -6.77
CA VAL A 64 9.36 -0.51 -6.51
C VAL A 64 7.99 -0.74 -7.12
N ARG A 65 7.86 -1.70 -8.04
CA ARG A 65 6.54 -2.20 -8.40
C ARG A 65 5.99 -2.98 -7.22
N LEU A 66 4.85 -2.55 -6.71
CA LEU A 66 4.17 -3.22 -5.62
C LEU A 66 3.04 -4.02 -6.24
N ASP A 67 3.41 -5.13 -6.87
CA ASP A 67 2.44 -6.11 -7.34
C ASP A 67 1.85 -6.78 -6.10
N VAL A 68 0.53 -6.87 -6.03
CA VAL A 68 -0.19 -7.52 -4.93
C VAL A 68 -1.18 -8.53 -5.51
N TYR A 69 -1.07 -9.78 -5.07
CA TYR A 69 -2.10 -10.78 -5.33
C TYR A 69 -3.17 -10.72 -4.25
N VAL A 70 -4.41 -10.55 -4.70
CA VAL A 70 -5.58 -10.51 -3.83
C VAL A 70 -6.51 -11.64 -4.22
N LYS A 71 -7.03 -12.36 -3.22
CA LYS A 71 -8.05 -13.37 -3.40
C LYS A 71 -9.33 -12.94 -2.70
N ASP A 72 -10.45 -13.03 -3.42
CA ASP A 72 -11.79 -12.77 -2.85
C ASP A 72 -12.48 -14.05 -2.34
N GLY A 73 -13.62 -13.86 -1.67
CA GLY A 73 -14.49 -14.94 -1.20
C GLY A 73 -15.06 -15.87 -2.28
N ASN A 74 -15.00 -15.47 -3.55
CA ASN A 74 -15.44 -16.28 -4.69
C ASN A 74 -14.29 -17.05 -5.35
N ASN A 75 -13.10 -17.07 -4.72
CA ASN A 75 -11.91 -17.71 -5.24
C ASN A 75 -11.39 -17.09 -6.56
N THR A 76 -11.73 -15.82 -6.79
CA THR A 76 -11.18 -14.98 -7.86
C THR A 76 -9.86 -14.38 -7.39
N VAL A 77 -8.85 -14.41 -8.25
CA VAL A 77 -7.53 -13.84 -7.96
C VAL A 77 -7.29 -12.62 -8.84
N TYR A 78 -6.90 -11.53 -8.19
CA TYR A 78 -6.56 -10.26 -8.83
C TYR A 78 -5.06 -10.01 -8.71
N ASN A 79 -4.45 -9.54 -9.79
CA ASN A 79 -3.13 -8.92 -9.75
C ASN A 79 -3.32 -7.40 -9.77
N ILE A 80 -2.98 -6.73 -8.67
CA ILE A 80 -3.12 -5.28 -8.54
C ILE A 80 -1.73 -4.65 -8.66
N GLU A 81 -1.56 -3.79 -9.66
CA GLU A 81 -0.34 -3.00 -9.90
C GLU A 81 -0.63 -1.52 -9.57
N MET A 82 0.23 -0.90 -8.75
CA MET A 82 0.07 0.49 -8.26
C MET A 82 1.37 1.29 -8.38
#